data_AF-A0A6G1S9L4-F1
#
_entry.id   AF-A0A6G1S9L4-F1
#
_cell.length_a   1.000
_cell.length_b   1.000
_cell.length_c   1.000
_cell.angle_alpha   90.00
_cell.angle_beta   90.00
_cell.angle_gamma   90.00
#
_symmetry.space_group_name_H-M   'P 1'
#
loop_
_entity.id
_entity.type
_entity.pdbx_description
1 polymer ?
#
loop_
_entity_poly.entity_id
_entity_poly.type
_entity_poly.pdbx_seq_one_letter_code
_entity_poly.pdbx_strand_id
1 'polypeptide(L)'
;LVFTPKALLSTVAGVLDTFIFISSLAYALWMPQEVESQSLAQFLMLLRCVRPLRVFSLIPHMRQVVYELVRGFKAIFLVCILLALLCFVFACYGVHIFGGRLARCTDPTVATRENCTGTFLRKVYVTKMRVPTDDQTYPALLVPRVWANPHRFSFDDIKSAMLALFEVLSFKGWVDIREALLKRFDNSPHWLYIHIFVFFGCMVGVTLFVGVVIANYGENKGTALLTVDQRRWCDLKKRLKIARPLHLPPRPDHVKFRAIIYDIIQHILFKRMIAFLVLCNSSLLIVHWNPDEQHTLSFATISACLTVAFTVEVIMRMIAFAPHGYWQSRRNRYDLVVTLIGCIWVLVHFVLTDNSWSNSFGFIVVILRFFTI
;
A
#
# COMPACT_ATOMS: atom_id res chain seq x y z
N LEU A 1 -12.97 -29.34 29.96
CA LEU A 1 -13.28 -28.99 28.56
C LEU A 1 -14.38 -27.94 28.43
N VAL A 2 -15.54 -28.09 29.10
CA VAL A 2 -16.69 -27.16 28.97
C VAL A 2 -17.10 -26.51 30.31
N PHE A 3 -17.18 -27.26 31.41
CA PHE A 3 -17.87 -26.82 32.65
C PHE A 3 -16.99 -26.09 33.69
N THR A 4 -15.94 -25.39 33.27
CA THR A 4 -15.08 -24.60 34.17
C THR A 4 -15.06 -23.14 33.75
N PRO A 5 -14.92 -22.17 34.68
CA PRO A 5 -14.90 -20.74 34.33
C PRO A 5 -13.76 -20.36 33.36
N LYS A 6 -12.65 -21.12 33.36
CA LYS A 6 -11.54 -21.04 32.39
C LYS A 6 -11.50 -22.25 31.44
N ALA A 7 -12.66 -22.75 31.04
CA ALA A 7 -12.75 -23.86 30.09
C ALA A 7 -12.16 -23.48 28.71
N LEU A 8 -11.62 -24.49 28.01
CA LEU A 8 -11.11 -24.32 26.66
C LEU A 8 -12.25 -23.92 25.69
N LEU A 9 -13.38 -24.63 25.73
CA LEU A 9 -14.48 -24.44 24.78
C LEU A 9 -15.46 -23.32 25.16
N SER A 10 -15.22 -22.59 26.26
CA SER A 10 -16.09 -21.45 26.64
C SER A 10 -15.80 -20.18 25.84
N THR A 11 -14.71 -20.15 25.07
CA THR A 11 -14.30 -18.98 24.28
C THR A 11 -14.20 -19.30 22.79
N VAL A 12 -14.52 -18.34 21.92
CA VAL A 12 -14.38 -18.48 20.46
C VAL A 12 -12.94 -18.83 20.07
N ALA A 13 -11.96 -18.28 20.78
CA ALA A 13 -10.54 -18.58 20.57
C ALA A 13 -10.22 -20.06 20.85
N GLY A 14 -10.73 -20.63 21.94
CA GLY A 14 -10.50 -22.04 22.25
C GLY A 14 -11.29 -23.00 21.36
N VAL A 15 -12.45 -22.60 20.82
CA VAL A 15 -13.15 -23.33 19.75
C VAL A 15 -12.30 -23.37 18.48
N LEU A 16 -11.72 -22.24 18.06
CA LEU A 16 -10.82 -22.16 16.91
C LEU A 16 -9.57 -23.04 17.09
N ASP A 17 -8.95 -23.00 18.27
CA ASP A 17 -7.78 -23.85 18.57
C ASP A 17 -8.13 -25.35 18.53
N THR A 18 -9.30 -25.72 19.07
CA THR A 18 -9.78 -27.10 19.04
C THR A 18 -10.08 -27.54 17.60
N PHE A 19 -10.71 -26.68 16.79
CA PHE A 19 -10.96 -26.94 15.38
C PHE A 19 -9.67 -27.14 14.57
N ILE A 20 -8.66 -26.29 14.77
CA ILE A 20 -7.36 -26.41 14.09
C ILE A 20 -6.62 -27.68 14.51
N PHE A 21 -6.71 -28.05 15.79
CA PHE A 21 -6.15 -29.30 16.29
C PHE A 21 -6.83 -30.51 15.64
N ILE A 22 -8.17 -30.56 15.63
CA ILE A 22 -8.93 -31.67 15.04
C ILE A 22 -8.67 -31.80 13.54
N SER A 23 -8.71 -30.69 12.78
CA SER A 23 -8.46 -30.73 11.33
C SER A 23 -7.03 -31.17 11.01
N SER A 24 -6.06 -30.72 11.81
CA SER A 24 -4.66 -31.14 11.68
C SER A 24 -4.45 -32.60 12.04
N LEU A 25 -5.13 -33.09 13.07
CA LEU A 25 -5.06 -34.48 13.50
C LEU A 25 -5.72 -35.41 12.47
N ALA A 26 -6.91 -35.05 11.98
CA ALA A 26 -7.61 -35.82 10.95
C ALA A 26 -6.77 -35.96 9.67
N TYR A 27 -6.12 -34.88 9.22
CA TYR A 27 -5.22 -34.93 8.07
C TYR A 27 -3.97 -35.77 8.35
N ALA A 28 -3.39 -35.67 9.54
CA ALA A 28 -2.20 -36.45 9.92
C ALA A 28 -2.49 -37.96 10.04
N LEU A 29 -3.69 -38.32 10.50
CA LEU A 29 -4.12 -39.72 10.60
C LEU A 29 -4.43 -40.34 9.24
N TRP A 30 -5.04 -39.57 8.33
CA TRP A 30 -5.37 -40.07 6.99
C TRP A 30 -4.15 -40.10 6.06
N MET A 31 -3.30 -39.06 6.09
CA MET A 31 -2.10 -38.92 5.24
C MET A 31 -2.32 -39.42 3.78
N PRO A 32 -3.25 -38.83 3.02
CA PRO A 32 -3.54 -39.25 1.66
C PRO A 32 -2.33 -39.04 0.74
N GLN A 33 -1.97 -40.05 -0.06
CA GLN A 33 -0.84 -40.00 -1.00
C GLN A 33 -1.19 -39.24 -2.30
N GLU A 34 -2.44 -39.32 -2.74
CA GLU A 34 -2.94 -38.60 -3.91
C GLU A 34 -4.08 -37.67 -3.50
N VAL A 35 -4.04 -36.42 -3.98
CA VAL A 35 -5.04 -35.40 -3.66
C VAL A 35 -5.63 -34.87 -4.96
N GLU A 36 -6.80 -35.39 -5.32
CA GLU A 36 -7.56 -34.93 -6.49
C GLU A 36 -8.15 -33.53 -6.25
N SER A 37 -8.35 -32.76 -7.33
CA SER A 37 -9.02 -31.47 -7.28
C SER A 37 -10.50 -31.61 -6.90
N GLN A 38 -11.01 -30.69 -6.08
CA GLN A 38 -12.37 -30.69 -5.54
C GLN A 38 -12.71 -31.90 -4.65
N SER A 39 -11.70 -32.62 -4.17
CA SER A 39 -11.86 -33.75 -3.24
C SER A 39 -11.88 -33.30 -1.77
N LEU A 40 -12.38 -34.18 -0.90
CA LEU A 40 -12.36 -33.97 0.55
C LEU A 40 -10.92 -33.91 1.10
N ALA A 41 -9.99 -34.65 0.50
CA ALA A 41 -8.56 -34.58 0.83
C ALA A 41 -7.99 -33.17 0.57
N GLN A 42 -8.38 -32.54 -0.54
CA GLN A 42 -8.01 -31.15 -0.83
C GLN A 42 -8.66 -30.20 0.17
N PHE A 43 -9.92 -30.41 0.55
CA PHE A 43 -10.59 -29.58 1.55
C PHE A 43 -9.91 -29.66 2.93
N LEU A 44 -9.56 -30.86 3.41
CA LEU A 44 -8.80 -31.02 4.66
C LEU A 44 -7.40 -30.37 4.58
N MET A 45 -6.75 -30.45 3.42
CA MET A 45 -5.50 -29.74 3.17
C MET A 45 -5.68 -28.21 3.25
N LEU A 46 -6.79 -27.66 2.73
CA LEU A 46 -7.12 -26.24 2.84
C LEU A 46 -7.41 -25.82 4.29
N LEU A 47 -8.07 -26.67 5.09
CA LEU A 47 -8.30 -26.39 6.52
C LEU A 47 -6.99 -26.30 7.30
N ARG A 48 -5.93 -27.01 6.89
CA ARG A 48 -4.60 -26.88 7.47
C ARG A 48 -4.02 -25.47 7.29
N CYS A 49 -4.40 -24.75 6.23
CA CYS A 49 -3.98 -23.37 6.00
C CYS A 49 -4.57 -22.37 7.01
N VAL A 50 -5.53 -22.80 7.85
CA VAL A 50 -6.11 -21.99 8.95
C VAL A 50 -5.18 -21.90 10.17
N ARG A 51 -4.12 -22.73 10.25
CA ARG A 51 -3.16 -22.74 11.38
C ARG A 51 -2.59 -21.38 11.79
N PRO A 52 -2.26 -20.44 10.88
CA PRO A 52 -1.79 -19.11 11.28
C PRO A 52 -2.81 -18.32 12.11
N LEU A 53 -4.11 -18.62 12.03
CA LEU A 53 -5.13 -17.95 12.84
C LEU A 53 -4.97 -18.22 14.35
N ARG A 54 -4.18 -19.24 14.76
CA ARG A 54 -3.80 -19.46 16.16
C ARG A 54 -3.04 -18.27 16.76
N VAL A 55 -2.43 -17.41 15.94
CA VAL A 55 -1.81 -16.18 16.42
C VAL A 55 -2.84 -15.28 17.13
N PHE A 56 -4.11 -15.31 16.71
CA PHE A 56 -5.19 -14.54 17.35
C PHE A 56 -5.59 -15.08 18.73
N SER A 57 -5.44 -16.39 18.97
CA SER A 57 -5.69 -16.97 20.30
C SER A 57 -4.48 -16.82 21.23
N LEU A 58 -3.26 -16.91 20.67
CA LEU A 58 -2.01 -16.84 21.42
C LEU A 58 -1.64 -15.42 21.86
N ILE A 59 -1.84 -14.42 21.00
CA ILE A 59 -1.45 -13.03 21.29
C ILE A 59 -2.66 -12.25 21.83
N PRO A 60 -2.66 -11.83 23.11
CA PRO A 60 -3.81 -11.18 23.74
C PRO A 60 -4.19 -9.85 23.06
N HIS A 61 -3.20 -9.10 22.55
CA HIS A 61 -3.44 -7.86 21.82
C HIS A 61 -4.21 -8.12 20.50
N MET A 62 -3.86 -9.17 19.74
CA MET A 62 -4.58 -9.51 18.51
C MET A 62 -6.01 -9.98 18.79
N ARG A 63 -6.21 -10.72 19.89
CA ARG A 63 -7.54 -11.11 20.34
C ARG A 63 -8.43 -9.91 20.62
N GLN A 64 -7.88 -8.87 21.24
CA GLN A 64 -8.63 -7.64 21.53
C GLN A 64 -9.07 -6.95 20.23
N VAL A 65 -8.20 -6.88 19.21
CA VAL A 65 -8.55 -6.31 17.89
C VAL A 65 -9.72 -7.06 17.26
N VAL A 66 -9.71 -8.39 17.29
CA VAL A 66 -10.82 -9.21 16.75
C VAL A 66 -12.10 -8.98 17.55
N TYR A 67 -12.03 -8.90 18.88
CA TYR A 67 -13.19 -8.65 19.74
C TYR A 67 -13.82 -7.27 19.45
N GLU A 68 -13.00 -6.23 19.31
CA GLU A 68 -13.44 -4.90 18.93
C GLU A 68 -14.12 -4.91 17.56
N LEU A 69 -13.57 -5.61 16.57
CA LEU A 69 -14.17 -5.72 15.24
C LEU A 69 -15.53 -6.46 15.26
N VAL A 70 -15.59 -7.62 15.95
CA VAL A 70 -16.80 -8.46 16.00
C VAL A 70 -17.93 -7.76 16.76
N ARG A 71 -17.61 -6.90 17.75
CA ARG A 71 -18.62 -6.09 18.44
C ARG A 71 -19.36 -5.15 17.49
N GLY A 72 -18.75 -4.74 16.38
CA GLY A 72 -19.36 -3.94 15.31
C GLY A 72 -20.08 -4.72 14.22
N PHE A 73 -20.13 -6.06 14.32
CA PHE A 73 -20.62 -6.91 13.24
C PHE A 73 -22.06 -6.60 12.81
N LYS A 74 -22.96 -6.28 13.76
CA LYS A 74 -24.37 -5.95 13.43
C LYS A 74 -24.48 -4.79 12.45
N ALA A 75 -23.73 -3.70 12.68
CA ALA A 75 -23.77 -2.52 11.84
C ALA A 75 -23.08 -2.78 10.49
N ILE A 76 -21.96 -3.50 10.49
CA ILE A 76 -21.25 -3.93 9.27
C ILE A 76 -22.18 -4.77 8.38
N PHE A 77 -22.84 -5.77 8.97
CA PHE A 77 -23.75 -6.66 8.26
C PHE A 77 -24.92 -5.92 7.62
N LEU A 78 -25.48 -4.90 8.29
CA LEU A 78 -26.55 -4.07 7.73
C LEU A 78 -26.09 -3.31 6.47
N VAL A 79 -24.87 -2.76 6.48
CA VAL A 79 -24.30 -2.09 5.29
C VAL A 79 -24.02 -3.09 4.17
N CYS A 80 -23.54 -4.29 4.50
CA CYS A 80 -23.36 -5.36 3.52
C CYS A 80 -24.69 -5.75 2.86
N ILE A 81 -25.79 -5.84 3.62
CA ILE A 81 -27.12 -6.08 3.07
C ILE A 81 -27.55 -4.94 2.13
N LEU A 82 -27.35 -3.68 2.54
CA LEU A 82 -27.67 -2.53 1.70
C LEU A 82 -26.91 -2.55 0.37
N LEU A 83 -25.61 -2.84 0.41
CA LEU A 83 -24.77 -2.99 -0.78
C LEU A 83 -25.18 -4.19 -1.64
N ALA A 84 -25.52 -5.32 -1.03
CA ALA A 84 -25.99 -6.50 -1.75
C ALA A 84 -27.34 -6.24 -2.44
N LEU A 85 -28.25 -5.51 -1.79
CA LEU A 85 -29.53 -5.09 -2.35
C LEU A 85 -29.32 -4.11 -3.51
N LEU A 86 -28.42 -3.14 -3.39
CA LEU A 86 -28.06 -2.26 -4.49
C LEU A 86 -27.52 -3.06 -5.69
N CYS A 87 -26.59 -4.00 -5.45
CA CYS A 87 -26.08 -4.89 -6.49
C CYS A 87 -27.19 -5.73 -7.12
N PHE A 88 -28.14 -6.23 -6.32
CA PHE A 88 -29.27 -7.01 -6.79
C PHE A 88 -30.19 -6.21 -7.72
N VAL A 89 -30.57 -4.98 -7.33
CA VAL A 89 -31.41 -4.10 -8.17
C VAL A 89 -30.74 -3.81 -9.52
N PHE A 90 -29.46 -3.44 -9.50
CA PHE A 90 -28.70 -3.21 -10.73
C PHE A 90 -28.50 -4.49 -11.52
N ALA A 91 -28.26 -5.64 -10.89
CA ALA A 91 -28.14 -6.92 -11.56
C ALA A 91 -29.42 -7.29 -12.31
N CYS A 92 -30.60 -7.17 -11.68
CA CYS A 92 -31.89 -7.39 -12.34
C CYS A 92 -32.06 -6.50 -13.57
N TYR A 93 -31.74 -5.21 -13.43
CA TYR A 93 -31.80 -4.25 -14.54
C TYR A 93 -30.82 -4.62 -15.66
N GLY A 94 -29.58 -4.98 -15.30
CA GLY A 94 -28.52 -5.38 -16.23
C GLY A 94 -28.88 -6.66 -16.99
N VAL A 95 -29.45 -7.66 -16.33
CA VAL A 95 -29.92 -8.90 -16.98
C VAL A 95 -31.04 -8.61 -17.96
N HIS A 96 -32.01 -7.79 -17.57
CA HIS A 96 -33.14 -7.44 -18.43
C HIS A 96 -32.71 -6.72 -19.73
N ILE A 97 -31.71 -5.84 -19.66
CA ILE A 97 -31.27 -5.05 -20.83
C ILE A 97 -30.18 -5.75 -21.63
N PHE A 98 -29.20 -6.36 -20.95
CA PHE A 98 -27.97 -6.88 -21.55
C PHE A 98 -27.95 -8.40 -21.70
N GLY A 99 -28.88 -9.13 -21.09
CA GLY A 99 -28.95 -10.59 -21.13
C GLY A 99 -28.96 -11.13 -22.56
N GLY A 100 -28.00 -11.98 -22.87
CA GLY A 100 -27.79 -12.59 -24.19
C GLY A 100 -27.30 -11.64 -25.28
N ARG A 101 -27.12 -10.35 -24.98
CA ARG A 101 -26.80 -9.31 -25.97
C ARG A 101 -25.35 -8.87 -25.97
N LEU A 102 -24.55 -9.24 -24.97
CA LEU A 102 -23.13 -8.86 -24.86
C LEU A 102 -22.17 -9.73 -25.68
N ALA A 103 -22.63 -10.87 -26.16
CA ALA A 103 -21.84 -11.75 -27.01
C ALA A 103 -21.51 -11.04 -28.34
N ARG A 104 -20.26 -11.19 -28.77
CA ARG A 104 -19.76 -10.64 -30.03
C ARG A 104 -18.77 -11.59 -30.68
N CYS A 105 -18.56 -11.40 -31.98
CA CYS A 105 -17.51 -12.12 -32.69
C CYS A 105 -16.13 -11.69 -32.15
N THR A 106 -15.20 -12.63 -32.07
CA THR A 106 -13.79 -12.36 -31.73
C THR A 106 -13.08 -11.50 -32.77
N ASP A 107 -13.56 -11.54 -34.03
CA ASP A 107 -13.07 -10.72 -35.14
C ASP A 107 -13.81 -9.36 -35.16
N PRO A 108 -13.10 -8.22 -35.01
CA PRO A 108 -13.74 -6.90 -34.97
C PRO A 108 -14.36 -6.47 -36.32
N THR A 109 -14.00 -7.13 -37.42
CA THR A 109 -14.54 -6.82 -38.76
C THR A 109 -15.94 -7.39 -38.99
N VAL A 110 -16.34 -8.40 -38.19
CA VAL A 110 -17.59 -9.12 -38.36
C VAL A 110 -18.60 -8.69 -37.30
N ALA A 111 -19.70 -8.07 -37.73
CA ALA A 111 -20.74 -7.57 -36.83
C ALA A 111 -21.86 -8.58 -36.53
N THR A 112 -22.19 -9.46 -37.49
CA THR A 112 -23.33 -10.40 -37.39
C THR A 112 -22.89 -11.80 -36.94
N ARG A 113 -23.79 -12.52 -36.26
CA ARG A 113 -23.53 -13.88 -35.77
C ARG A 113 -23.36 -14.90 -36.90
N GLU A 114 -24.16 -14.78 -37.96
CA GLU A 114 -24.15 -15.69 -39.12
C GLU A 114 -22.81 -15.67 -39.86
N ASN A 115 -22.20 -14.49 -39.97
CA ASN A 115 -20.90 -14.31 -40.64
C ASN A 115 -19.70 -14.61 -39.72
N CYS A 116 -19.93 -14.92 -38.43
CA CYS A 116 -18.87 -15.24 -37.47
C CYS A 116 -18.44 -16.72 -37.60
N THR A 117 -18.01 -17.11 -38.80
CA THR A 117 -17.55 -18.46 -39.14
C THR A 117 -16.17 -18.41 -39.81
N GLY A 118 -15.43 -19.52 -39.75
CA GLY A 118 -14.07 -19.62 -40.29
C GLY A 118 -12.98 -19.13 -39.33
N THR A 119 -11.83 -18.77 -39.87
CA THR A 119 -10.62 -18.37 -39.13
C THR A 119 -10.18 -16.96 -39.49
N PHE A 120 -9.56 -16.25 -38.54
CA PHE A 120 -9.00 -14.92 -38.76
C PHE A 120 -7.62 -14.77 -38.11
N LEU A 121 -6.80 -13.85 -38.62
CA LEU A 121 -5.52 -13.50 -38.03
C LEU A 121 -5.74 -12.56 -36.84
N ARG A 122 -5.52 -13.07 -35.63
CA ARG A 122 -5.61 -12.27 -34.41
C ARG A 122 -4.23 -11.76 -34.01
N LYS A 123 -4.11 -10.43 -33.94
CA LYS A 123 -2.91 -9.77 -33.42
C LYS A 123 -2.69 -10.16 -31.94
N VAL A 124 -1.49 -10.63 -31.63
CA VAL A 124 -1.06 -10.98 -30.28
C VAL A 124 -0.37 -9.77 -29.67
N TYR A 125 -0.84 -9.35 -28.50
CA TYR A 125 -0.23 -8.26 -27.76
C TYR A 125 1.03 -8.76 -27.05
N VAL A 126 2.21 -8.46 -27.62
CA VAL A 126 3.52 -8.77 -26.99
C VAL A 126 3.71 -7.93 -25.73
N THR A 127 3.33 -6.65 -25.78
CA THR A 127 3.34 -5.74 -24.64
C THR A 127 2.05 -4.95 -24.59
N LYS A 128 1.64 -4.54 -23.38
CA LYS A 128 0.52 -3.60 -23.19
C LYS A 128 0.94 -2.14 -23.40
N MET A 129 2.24 -1.87 -23.51
CA MET A 129 2.79 -0.54 -23.75
C MET A 129 2.71 -0.20 -25.23
N ARG A 130 2.56 1.08 -25.56
CA ARG A 130 2.66 1.55 -26.95
C ARG A 130 4.13 1.51 -27.35
N VAL A 131 4.52 0.50 -28.11
CA VAL A 131 5.85 0.43 -28.72
C VAL A 131 5.76 1.13 -30.08
N PRO A 132 6.49 2.23 -30.30
CA PRO A 132 6.62 2.81 -31.63
C PRO A 132 7.54 1.88 -32.45
N THR A 133 6.95 1.05 -33.30
CA THR A 133 7.68 0.31 -34.34
C THR A 133 7.31 0.89 -35.70
N ASP A 134 8.34 1.14 -36.53
CA ASP A 134 8.19 1.64 -37.91
C ASP A 134 7.42 0.64 -38.80
N ASP A 135 7.54 -0.66 -38.52
CA ASP A 135 6.81 -1.71 -39.24
C ASP A 135 5.68 -2.28 -38.38
N GLN A 136 4.44 -2.11 -38.85
CA GLN A 136 3.18 -2.43 -38.16
C GLN A 136 2.89 -3.94 -38.04
N THR A 137 3.89 -4.81 -38.04
CA THR A 137 3.70 -6.26 -38.01
C THR A 137 3.67 -6.76 -36.57
N TYR A 138 2.53 -6.56 -35.90
CA TYR A 138 2.27 -7.31 -34.67
C TYR A 138 2.24 -8.81 -35.00
N PRO A 139 2.88 -9.68 -34.20
CA PRO A 139 2.77 -11.12 -34.42
C PRO A 139 1.30 -11.50 -34.36
N ALA A 140 0.82 -12.21 -35.38
CA ALA A 140 -0.56 -12.62 -35.48
C ALA A 140 -0.63 -14.15 -35.58
N LEU A 141 -1.64 -14.72 -34.94
CA LEU A 141 -1.93 -16.14 -35.00
C LEU A 141 -3.28 -16.36 -35.66
N LEU A 142 -3.38 -17.39 -36.49
CA LEU A 142 -4.65 -17.83 -37.06
C LEU A 142 -5.49 -18.49 -35.96
N VAL A 143 -6.65 -17.91 -35.65
CA VAL A 143 -7.57 -18.41 -34.62
C VAL A 143 -8.99 -18.53 -35.17
N PRO A 144 -9.82 -19.47 -34.67
CA PRO A 144 -11.21 -19.58 -35.09
C PRO A 144 -12.01 -18.34 -34.67
N ARG A 145 -12.96 -17.94 -35.51
CA ARG A 145 -13.98 -16.96 -35.15
C ARG A 145 -14.98 -17.62 -34.20
N VAL A 146 -15.20 -17.00 -33.05
CA VAL A 146 -16.16 -17.51 -32.05
C VAL A 146 -17.08 -16.38 -31.63
N TRP A 147 -18.38 -16.66 -31.59
CA TRP A 147 -19.38 -15.75 -31.02
C TRP A 147 -19.51 -16.01 -29.53
N ALA A 148 -18.87 -15.19 -28.70
CA ALA A 148 -18.79 -15.41 -27.26
C ALA A 148 -18.95 -14.12 -26.45
N ASN A 149 -19.37 -14.27 -25.20
CA ASN A 149 -19.35 -13.20 -24.22
C ASN A 149 -17.92 -12.78 -23.84
N PRO A 150 -17.73 -11.57 -23.30
CA PRO A 150 -16.50 -11.22 -22.61
C PRO A 150 -16.16 -12.27 -21.54
N HIS A 151 -14.91 -12.72 -21.51
CA HIS A 151 -14.50 -13.84 -20.64
C HIS A 151 -14.68 -13.55 -19.13
N ARG A 152 -14.57 -12.28 -18.72
CA ARG A 152 -14.58 -11.91 -17.29
C ARG A 152 -15.97 -11.68 -16.71
N PHE A 153 -16.95 -11.33 -17.54
CA PHE A 153 -18.26 -10.93 -17.06
C PHE A 153 -19.35 -11.27 -18.08
N SER A 154 -20.52 -11.59 -17.56
CA SER A 154 -21.73 -11.78 -18.34
C SER A 154 -22.93 -11.26 -17.55
N PHE A 155 -23.96 -10.83 -18.27
CA PHE A 155 -25.22 -10.36 -17.69
C PHE A 155 -26.38 -11.28 -18.14
N ASP A 156 -26.09 -12.54 -18.46
CA ASP A 156 -27.09 -13.49 -18.93
C ASP A 156 -27.91 -14.04 -17.75
N ASP A 157 -27.25 -14.32 -16.63
CA ASP A 157 -27.86 -14.77 -15.38
C ASP A 157 -27.68 -13.74 -14.27
N ILE A 158 -28.62 -13.72 -13.32
CA ILE A 158 -28.55 -12.82 -12.17
C ILE A 158 -27.30 -13.04 -11.31
N LYS A 159 -26.87 -14.31 -11.15
CA LYS A 159 -25.65 -14.65 -10.40
C LYS A 159 -24.41 -14.05 -11.07
N SER A 160 -24.30 -14.17 -12.38
CA SER A 160 -23.18 -13.64 -13.17
C SER A 160 -23.18 -12.11 -13.18
N ALA A 161 -24.35 -11.49 -13.29
CA ALA A 161 -24.50 -10.04 -13.21
C ALA A 161 -24.15 -9.50 -11.80
N MET A 162 -24.59 -10.17 -10.73
CA MET A 162 -24.23 -9.82 -9.36
C MET A 162 -22.72 -9.96 -9.13
N LEU A 163 -22.08 -11.01 -9.65
CA LEU A 163 -20.62 -11.19 -9.56
C LEU A 163 -19.88 -10.08 -10.32
N ALA A 164 -20.33 -9.75 -11.53
CA ALA A 164 -19.75 -8.67 -12.33
C ALA A 164 -19.86 -7.31 -11.62
N LEU A 165 -21.00 -7.00 -11.01
CA LEU A 165 -21.20 -5.78 -10.23
C LEU A 165 -20.41 -5.78 -8.92
N PHE A 166 -20.25 -6.94 -8.28
CA PHE A 166 -19.38 -7.09 -7.11
C PHE A 166 -17.91 -6.83 -7.46
N GLU A 167 -17.43 -7.30 -8.62
CA GLU A 167 -16.10 -6.96 -9.12
C GLU A 167 -15.95 -5.44 -9.36
N VAL A 168 -16.97 -4.81 -9.95
CA VAL A 168 -17.01 -3.35 -10.18
C VAL A 168 -16.98 -2.57 -8.87
N LEU A 169 -17.58 -3.08 -7.80
CA LEU A 169 -17.56 -2.46 -6.47
C LEU A 169 -16.13 -2.28 -5.92
N SER A 170 -15.17 -3.08 -6.41
CA SER A 170 -13.75 -2.95 -6.09
C SER A 170 -13.00 -1.91 -6.95
N PHE A 171 -13.72 -1.16 -7.80
CA PHE A 171 -13.17 -0.26 -8.84
C PHE A 171 -12.25 -0.95 -9.87
N LYS A 172 -12.28 -2.28 -9.97
CA LYS A 172 -11.50 -3.04 -10.96
C LYS A 172 -12.39 -3.51 -12.11
N GLY A 173 -11.85 -3.52 -13.33
CA GLY A 173 -12.52 -4.08 -14.51
C GLY A 173 -13.77 -3.32 -14.99
N TRP A 174 -14.24 -2.28 -14.29
CA TRP A 174 -15.46 -1.54 -14.67
C TRP A 174 -15.35 -0.83 -16.02
N VAL A 175 -14.13 -0.41 -16.40
CA VAL A 175 -13.85 0.17 -17.71
C VAL A 175 -14.04 -0.87 -18.81
N ASP A 176 -13.72 -2.14 -18.57
CA ASP A 176 -13.92 -3.22 -19.54
C ASP A 176 -15.43 -3.42 -19.82
N ILE A 177 -16.26 -3.34 -18.77
CA ILE A 177 -17.73 -3.39 -18.91
C ILE A 177 -18.25 -2.16 -19.65
N ARG A 178 -17.78 -0.96 -19.28
CA ARG A 178 -18.14 0.29 -19.96
C ARG A 178 -17.83 0.22 -21.46
N GLU A 179 -16.62 -0.21 -21.81
CA GLU A 179 -16.19 -0.33 -23.19
C GLU A 179 -16.94 -1.42 -23.95
N ALA A 180 -17.26 -2.55 -23.31
CA ALA A 180 -18.07 -3.59 -23.93
C ALA A 180 -19.49 -3.09 -24.23
N LEU A 181 -20.09 -2.29 -23.33
CA LEU A 181 -21.37 -1.65 -23.55
C LEU A 181 -21.31 -0.63 -24.69
N LEU A 182 -20.28 0.23 -24.71
CA LEU A 182 -20.08 1.22 -25.77
C LEU A 182 -19.96 0.54 -27.15
N LYS A 183 -19.12 -0.50 -27.25
CA LYS A 183 -18.88 -1.23 -28.51
C LYS A 183 -20.11 -2.01 -28.98
N ARG A 184 -21.01 -2.40 -28.08
CA ARG A 184 -22.19 -3.21 -28.44
C ARG A 184 -23.43 -2.36 -28.73
N PHE A 185 -23.57 -1.22 -28.05
CA PHE A 185 -24.74 -0.37 -28.09
C PHE A 185 -24.40 1.07 -28.50
N ASP A 186 -23.76 1.22 -29.67
CA ASP A 186 -23.25 2.52 -30.13
C ASP A 186 -24.33 3.62 -30.22
N ASN A 187 -25.58 3.22 -30.52
CA ASN A 187 -26.72 4.13 -30.71
C ASN A 187 -27.51 4.45 -29.42
N SER A 188 -27.11 3.93 -28.25
CA SER A 188 -27.87 4.15 -27.01
C SER A 188 -26.93 4.32 -25.81
N PRO A 189 -27.19 5.28 -24.90
CA PRO A 189 -26.28 5.60 -23.81
C PRO A 189 -26.37 4.60 -22.65
N HIS A 190 -26.36 3.29 -22.93
CA HIS A 190 -26.34 2.23 -21.92
C HIS A 190 -25.06 2.23 -21.09
N TRP A 191 -23.99 2.88 -21.55
CA TRP A 191 -22.78 3.11 -20.75
C TRP A 191 -23.04 3.97 -19.49
N LEU A 192 -24.13 4.75 -19.44
CA LEU A 192 -24.50 5.52 -18.24
C LEU A 192 -24.86 4.60 -17.07
N TYR A 193 -25.44 3.43 -17.33
CA TYR A 193 -25.79 2.43 -16.32
C TYR A 193 -24.62 2.14 -15.37
N ILE A 194 -23.42 1.89 -15.93
CA ILE A 194 -22.25 1.55 -15.12
C ILE A 194 -21.69 2.75 -14.36
N HIS A 195 -21.81 3.98 -14.90
CA HIS A 195 -21.37 5.18 -14.18
C HIS A 195 -22.28 5.49 -12.99
N ILE A 196 -23.60 5.33 -13.15
CA ILE A 196 -24.57 5.49 -12.06
C ILE A 196 -24.29 4.44 -10.97
N PHE A 197 -24.05 3.18 -11.36
CA PHE A 197 -23.69 2.14 -10.39
C PHE A 197 -22.39 2.46 -9.65
N VAL A 198 -21.35 2.89 -10.36
CA VAL A 198 -20.05 3.24 -9.73
C VAL A 198 -20.21 4.42 -8.76
N PHE A 199 -21.04 5.41 -9.11
CA PHE A 199 -21.34 6.53 -8.21
C PHE A 199 -22.04 6.07 -6.92
N PHE A 200 -23.17 5.37 -7.04
CA PHE A 200 -23.94 4.95 -5.85
C PHE A 200 -23.28 3.79 -5.09
N GLY A 201 -22.77 2.79 -5.78
CA GLY A 201 -22.14 1.61 -5.18
C GLY A 201 -20.79 1.91 -4.56
N CYS A 202 -19.89 2.52 -5.34
CA CYS A 202 -18.51 2.69 -4.90
C CYS A 202 -18.29 3.99 -4.12
N MET A 203 -18.79 5.14 -4.60
CA MET A 203 -18.56 6.41 -3.90
C MET A 203 -19.44 6.57 -2.66
N VAL A 204 -20.68 6.09 -2.68
CA VAL A 204 -21.59 6.16 -1.51
C VAL A 204 -21.58 4.85 -0.72
N GLY A 205 -21.79 3.71 -1.38
CA GLY A 205 -21.93 2.43 -0.68
C GLY A 205 -20.68 1.97 0.08
N VAL A 206 -19.51 1.95 -0.57
CA VAL A 206 -18.25 1.55 0.09
C VAL A 206 -17.81 2.57 1.15
N THR A 207 -18.09 3.87 0.95
CA THR A 207 -17.75 4.89 1.96
C THR A 207 -18.66 4.80 3.20
N LEU A 208 -19.91 4.39 3.07
CA LEU A 208 -20.78 4.06 4.21
C LEU A 208 -20.19 2.92 5.06
N PHE A 209 -19.63 1.89 4.42
CA PHE A 209 -18.93 0.81 5.13
C PHE A 209 -17.74 1.35 5.95
N VAL A 210 -16.90 2.20 5.34
CA VAL A 210 -15.79 2.86 6.04
C VAL A 210 -16.31 3.70 7.22
N GLY A 211 -17.38 4.46 7.02
CA GLY A 211 -18.00 5.29 8.07
C GLY A 211 -18.48 4.48 9.26
N VAL A 212 -19.16 3.35 9.03
CA VAL A 212 -19.65 2.46 10.10
C VAL A 212 -18.50 1.82 10.87
N VAL A 213 -17.44 1.39 10.20
CA VAL A 213 -16.25 0.81 10.85
C VAL A 213 -15.57 1.86 11.75
N ILE A 214 -15.41 3.10 11.27
CA ILE A 214 -14.80 4.19 12.07
C ILE A 214 -15.68 4.54 13.28
N ALA A 215 -17.00 4.61 13.10
CA ALA A 215 -17.92 4.89 14.20
C ALA A 215 -17.84 3.79 15.29
N ASN A 216 -17.86 2.53 14.89
CA ASN A 216 -17.74 1.41 15.82
C ASN A 216 -16.39 1.38 16.53
N TYR A 217 -15.31 1.68 15.82
CA TYR A 217 -13.98 1.80 16.42
C TYR A 217 -13.89 2.95 17.44
N GLY A 218 -14.52 4.09 17.14
CA GLY A 218 -14.62 5.23 18.04
C GLY A 218 -15.42 4.91 19.32
N GLU A 219 -16.47 4.10 19.20
CA GLU A 219 -17.31 3.61 20.30
C GLU A 219 -16.54 2.62 21.20
N ASN A 220 -15.84 1.65 20.59
CA ASN A 220 -15.02 0.68 21.34
C ASN A 220 -13.86 1.33 22.09
N LYS A 221 -13.27 2.40 21.53
CA LYS A 221 -12.26 3.21 22.22
C LYS A 221 -12.82 4.06 23.37
N GLY A 222 -14.14 4.17 23.52
CA GLY A 222 -14.78 5.05 24.50
C GLY A 222 -14.67 6.54 24.17
N THR A 223 -14.30 6.89 22.94
CA THR A 223 -14.13 8.29 22.48
C THR A 223 -15.34 8.84 21.71
N ALA A 224 -16.35 8.01 21.47
CA ALA A 224 -17.56 8.36 20.75
C ALA A 224 -18.45 9.36 21.50
N LEU A 225 -18.55 9.24 22.83
CA LEU A 225 -19.39 10.09 23.68
C LEU A 225 -18.72 11.42 24.09
N LEU A 226 -17.42 11.59 23.78
CA LEU A 226 -16.68 12.79 24.12
C LEU A 226 -16.98 13.92 23.13
N THR A 227 -17.11 15.15 23.64
CA THR A 227 -17.17 16.34 22.79
C THR A 227 -15.85 16.53 22.02
N VAL A 228 -15.88 17.33 20.95
CA VAL A 228 -14.69 17.62 20.14
C VAL A 228 -13.56 18.20 20.99
N ASP A 229 -13.88 19.08 21.95
CA ASP A 229 -12.88 19.70 22.81
C ASP A 229 -12.34 18.74 23.89
N GLN A 230 -13.18 17.86 24.43
CA GLN A 230 -12.72 16.79 25.33
C GLN A 230 -11.76 15.83 24.62
N ARG A 231 -12.00 15.52 23.35
CA ARG A 231 -11.10 14.69 22.53
C ARG A 231 -9.77 15.40 22.31
N ARG A 232 -9.80 16.68 21.91
CA ARG A 232 -8.60 17.52 21.77
C ARG A 232 -7.81 17.60 23.08
N TRP A 233 -8.49 17.71 24.22
CA TRP A 233 -7.87 17.70 25.55
C TRP A 233 -7.19 16.36 25.86
N CYS A 234 -7.84 15.23 25.57
CA CYS A 234 -7.24 13.91 25.74
C CYS A 234 -6.00 13.73 24.86
N ASP A 235 -6.05 14.21 23.62
CA ASP A 235 -4.90 14.18 22.70
C ASP A 235 -3.76 15.09 23.17
N LEU A 236 -4.08 16.29 23.69
CA LEU A 236 -3.12 17.18 24.32
C LEU A 236 -2.46 16.51 25.54
N LYS A 237 -3.24 15.89 26.43
CA LYS A 237 -2.73 15.16 27.59
C LYS A 237 -1.77 14.04 27.19
N LYS A 238 -2.08 13.28 26.13
CA LYS A 238 -1.17 12.26 25.57
C LYS A 238 0.11 12.86 25.02
N ARG A 239 0.02 13.98 24.27
CA ARG A 239 1.20 14.69 23.74
C ARG A 239 2.08 15.24 24.86
N LEU A 240 1.49 15.84 25.89
CA LEU A 240 2.21 16.34 27.07
C LEU A 240 2.88 15.21 27.86
N LYS A 241 2.27 14.03 27.97
CA LYS A 241 2.89 12.85 28.60
C LYS A 241 4.15 12.37 27.87
N ILE A 242 4.22 12.59 26.55
CA ILE A 242 5.37 12.22 25.71
C ILE A 242 6.40 13.36 25.64
N ALA A 243 5.94 14.61 25.80
CA ALA A 243 6.79 15.77 25.82
C ALA A 243 7.82 15.67 26.96
N ARG A 244 9.07 15.88 26.60
CA ARG A 244 10.20 15.94 27.54
C ARG A 244 10.72 17.37 27.56
N PRO A 245 11.34 17.81 28.68
CA PRO A 245 12.02 19.08 28.70
C PRO A 245 13.06 19.15 27.57
N LEU A 246 13.27 20.36 27.06
CA LEU A 246 14.22 20.59 25.99
C LEU A 246 15.64 20.40 26.52
N HIS A 247 16.35 19.38 26.01
CA HIS A 247 17.75 19.11 26.34
C HIS A 247 18.70 20.00 25.53
N LEU A 248 18.60 21.31 25.69
CA LEU A 248 19.54 22.27 25.10
C LEU A 248 20.48 22.77 26.20
N PRO A 249 21.81 22.59 26.07
CA PRO A 249 22.73 23.13 27.07
C PRO A 249 22.65 24.67 27.08
N PRO A 250 22.86 25.31 28.25
CA PRO A 250 22.85 26.77 28.34
C PRO A 250 23.98 27.39 27.50
N ARG A 251 23.79 28.66 27.15
CA ARG A 251 24.82 29.45 26.46
C ARG A 251 26.08 29.54 27.33
N PRO A 252 27.28 29.30 26.77
CA PRO A 252 28.52 29.38 27.54
C PRO A 252 28.95 30.83 27.74
N ASP A 253 29.01 31.31 28.98
CA ASP A 253 29.35 32.72 29.27
C ASP A 253 30.87 32.98 29.40
N HIS A 254 31.64 31.96 29.80
CA HIS A 254 33.07 32.13 30.11
C HIS A 254 33.99 32.17 28.87
N VAL A 255 33.56 31.62 27.73
CA VAL A 255 34.39 31.51 26.52
C VAL A 255 33.70 32.22 25.35
N LYS A 256 34.15 33.44 25.05
CA LYS A 256 33.56 34.29 23.99
C LYS A 256 33.47 33.59 22.63
N PHE A 257 34.49 32.83 22.24
CA PHE A 257 34.50 32.07 20.98
C PHE A 257 33.36 31.04 20.91
N ARG A 258 33.15 30.29 21.99
CA ARG A 258 32.08 29.27 22.06
C ARG A 258 30.69 29.91 22.08
N ALA A 259 30.55 31.06 22.73
CA ALA A 259 29.32 31.83 22.75
C ALA A 259 28.91 32.30 21.35
N ILE A 260 29.86 32.83 20.57
CA ILE A 260 29.62 33.28 19.19
C ILE A 260 29.16 32.11 18.31
N ILE A 261 29.84 30.95 18.38
CA ILE A 261 29.44 29.76 17.61
C ILE A 261 28.06 29.27 18.03
N TYR A 262 27.76 29.26 19.34
CA TYR A 262 26.45 28.89 19.86
C TYR A 262 25.34 29.79 19.28
N ASP A 263 25.55 31.10 19.25
CA ASP A 263 24.60 32.07 18.71
C ASP A 263 24.39 31.88 17.20
N ILE A 264 25.46 31.60 16.44
CA ILE A 264 25.40 31.31 14.99
C ILE A 264 24.56 30.05 14.72
N ILE A 265 24.81 28.95 15.42
CA ILE A 265 24.13 27.66 15.20
C ILE A 265 22.66 27.74 15.58
N GLN A 266 22.34 28.45 16.67
CA GLN A 266 20.97 28.55 17.16
C GLN A 266 20.12 29.50 16.30
N HIS A 267 20.76 30.40 15.53
CA HIS A 267 20.09 31.34 14.65
C HIS A 267 19.21 30.66 13.60
N ILE A 268 18.04 31.25 13.34
CA ILE A 268 17.04 30.69 12.41
C ILE A 268 17.57 30.59 10.98
N LEU A 269 18.39 31.55 10.53
CA LEU A 269 18.97 31.53 9.18
C LEU A 269 19.95 30.37 9.01
N PHE A 270 20.78 30.07 10.01
CA PHE A 270 21.73 28.95 9.93
C PHE A 270 20.98 27.62 9.80
N LYS A 271 19.94 27.40 10.60
CA LYS A 271 19.09 26.20 10.50
C LYS A 271 18.43 26.07 9.13
N ARG A 272 17.90 27.18 8.57
CA ARG A 272 17.31 27.20 7.23
C ARG A 272 18.34 26.95 6.13
N MET A 273 19.55 27.49 6.25
CA MET A 273 20.65 27.27 5.32
C MET A 273 21.07 25.80 5.28
N ILE A 274 21.23 25.15 6.44
CA ILE A 274 21.56 23.72 6.51
C ILE A 274 20.43 22.88 5.91
N ALA A 275 19.16 23.17 6.23
CA ALA A 275 18.04 22.47 5.62
C ALA A 275 18.03 22.62 4.08
N PHE A 276 18.31 23.82 3.58
CA PHE A 276 18.44 24.08 2.14
C PHE A 276 19.60 23.28 1.51
N LEU A 277 20.78 23.25 2.14
CA LEU A 277 21.92 22.45 1.68
C LEU A 277 21.59 20.94 1.61
N VAL A 278 20.82 20.42 2.57
CA VAL A 278 20.37 19.02 2.54
C VAL A 278 19.43 18.77 1.35
N LEU A 279 18.52 19.69 1.06
CA LEU A 279 17.64 19.60 -0.11
C LEU A 279 18.42 19.67 -1.42
N CYS A 280 19.40 20.58 -1.53
CA CYS A 280 20.29 20.66 -2.68
C CYS A 280 21.08 19.36 -2.86
N ASN A 281 21.63 18.79 -1.80
CA ASN A 281 22.33 17.50 -1.89
C ASN A 281 21.39 16.39 -2.39
N SER A 282 20.14 16.39 -1.92
CA SER A 282 19.14 15.40 -2.32
C SER A 282 18.71 15.56 -3.78
N SER A 283 18.71 16.78 -4.33
CA SER A 283 18.42 17.01 -5.75
C SER A 283 19.48 16.42 -6.69
N LEU A 284 20.70 16.14 -6.20
CA LEU A 284 21.73 15.46 -6.99
C LEU A 284 21.35 14.00 -7.31
N LEU A 285 20.35 13.44 -6.61
CA LEU A 285 19.83 12.09 -6.86
C LEU A 285 18.71 12.03 -7.91
N ILE A 286 18.31 13.16 -8.52
CA ILE A 286 17.29 13.17 -9.58
C ILE A 286 17.74 12.37 -10.79
N VAL A 287 19.04 12.38 -11.07
CA VAL A 287 19.69 11.61 -12.14
C VAL A 287 20.37 10.38 -11.55
N HIS A 288 20.26 9.24 -12.22
CA HIS A 288 20.90 7.99 -11.79
C HIS A 288 22.43 8.11 -11.89
N TRP A 289 23.15 7.71 -10.84
CA TRP A 289 24.62 7.79 -10.81
C TRP A 289 25.24 6.57 -11.50
N ASN A 290 25.50 6.67 -12.80
CA ASN A 290 26.23 5.66 -13.56
C ASN A 290 27.72 5.99 -13.69
N PRO A 291 28.62 5.02 -13.54
CA PRO A 291 30.05 5.25 -13.72
C PRO A 291 30.41 5.67 -15.16
N ASP A 292 29.64 5.22 -16.15
CA ASP A 292 29.90 5.48 -17.58
C ASP A 292 29.51 6.89 -18.03
N GLU A 293 28.79 7.65 -17.20
CA GLU A 293 28.25 8.96 -17.58
C GLU A 293 29.03 10.11 -16.92
N GLN A 294 29.48 11.08 -17.74
CA GLN A 294 30.31 12.20 -17.28
C GLN A 294 29.65 13.09 -16.21
N HIS A 295 28.32 13.16 -16.19
CA HIS A 295 27.58 13.96 -15.21
C HIS A 295 27.65 13.38 -13.79
N THR A 296 27.88 12.07 -13.64
CA THR A 296 28.00 11.40 -12.33
C THR A 296 29.20 11.92 -11.55
N LEU A 297 30.33 12.15 -12.22
CA LEU A 297 31.53 12.70 -11.57
C LEU A 297 31.27 14.12 -11.02
N SER A 298 30.58 14.96 -11.80
CA SER A 298 30.21 16.31 -11.38
C SER A 298 29.26 16.29 -10.17
N PHE A 299 28.24 15.44 -10.20
CA PHE A 299 27.30 15.30 -9.08
C PHE A 299 27.95 14.72 -7.83
N ALA A 300 28.81 13.69 -7.96
CA ALA A 300 29.55 13.12 -6.85
C ALA A 300 30.51 14.14 -6.22
N THR A 301 31.20 14.94 -7.04
CA THR A 301 32.09 16.01 -6.54
C THR A 301 31.32 17.09 -5.78
N ILE A 302 30.18 17.55 -6.32
CA ILE A 302 29.32 18.52 -5.62
C ILE A 302 28.80 17.92 -4.30
N SER A 303 28.40 16.65 -4.31
CA SER A 303 27.92 15.96 -3.10
C SER A 303 29.04 15.78 -2.06
N ALA A 304 30.28 15.54 -2.48
CA ALA A 304 31.44 15.52 -1.61
C ALA A 304 31.69 16.89 -0.96
N CYS A 305 31.63 17.98 -1.73
CA CYS A 305 31.73 19.35 -1.22
C CYS A 305 30.63 19.67 -0.18
N LEU A 306 29.38 19.27 -0.46
CA LEU A 306 28.28 19.42 0.49
C LEU A 306 28.49 18.57 1.75
N THR A 307 29.04 17.37 1.62
CA THR A 307 29.40 16.51 2.76
C THR A 307 30.44 17.20 3.65
N VAL A 308 31.45 17.84 3.07
CA VAL A 308 32.42 18.65 3.83
C VAL A 308 31.71 19.81 4.55
N ALA A 309 30.78 20.53 3.90
CA ALA A 309 30.00 21.57 4.58
C ALA A 309 29.22 21.04 5.79
N PHE A 310 28.64 19.83 5.71
CA PHE A 310 28.00 19.17 6.85
C PHE A 310 28.98 18.76 7.95
N THR A 311 30.20 18.37 7.61
CA THR A 311 31.23 18.08 8.64
C THR A 311 31.58 19.31 9.45
N VAL A 312 31.73 20.47 8.78
CA VAL A 312 31.98 21.75 9.45
C VAL A 312 30.83 22.09 10.39
N GLU A 313 29.59 21.86 9.95
CA GLU A 313 28.41 22.06 10.77
C GLU A 313 28.39 21.18 12.04
N VAL A 314 28.67 19.88 11.91
CA VAL A 314 28.72 18.97 13.05
C VAL A 314 29.86 19.34 14.01
N ILE A 315 31.02 19.75 13.50
CA ILE A 315 32.14 20.23 14.32
C ILE A 315 31.75 21.49 15.09
N MET A 316 31.14 22.48 14.41
CA MET A 316 30.66 23.70 15.06
C MET A 316 29.64 23.36 16.17
N ARG A 317 28.71 22.42 15.92
CA ARG A 317 27.74 21.96 16.94
C ARG A 317 28.42 21.27 18.12
N MET A 318 29.45 20.46 17.88
CA MET A 318 30.22 19.80 18.92
C MET A 318 30.93 20.82 19.83
N ILE A 319 31.50 21.88 19.25
CA ILE A 319 32.15 22.98 19.98
C ILE A 319 31.11 23.79 20.78
N ALA A 320 29.98 24.15 20.16
CA ALA A 320 28.93 24.94 20.81
C ALA A 320 28.31 24.21 22.02
N PHE A 321 27.87 22.96 21.83
CA PHE A 321 27.14 22.21 22.85
C PHE A 321 28.03 21.44 23.83
N ALA A 322 29.34 21.38 23.57
CA ALA A 322 30.28 20.41 24.14
C ALA A 322 29.90 18.95 23.80
N PRO A 323 30.86 18.01 23.82
CA PRO A 323 30.60 16.62 23.43
C PRO A 323 29.47 15.96 24.23
N HIS A 324 29.41 16.23 25.53
CA HIS A 324 28.35 15.70 26.38
C HIS A 324 26.96 16.27 26.02
N GLY A 325 26.85 17.58 25.77
CA GLY A 325 25.60 18.22 25.38
C GLY A 325 25.13 17.81 23.98
N TYR A 326 26.07 17.65 23.04
CA TYR A 326 25.77 17.18 21.68
C TYR A 326 25.15 15.77 21.69
N TRP A 327 25.68 14.85 22.51
CA TRP A 327 25.23 13.45 22.58
C TRP A 327 23.84 13.25 23.19
N GLN A 328 23.32 14.22 23.96
CA GLN A 328 21.99 14.13 24.55
C GLN A 328 20.87 14.10 23.50
N SER A 329 21.02 14.86 22.42
CA SER A 329 20.03 14.91 21.33
C SER A 329 20.11 13.67 20.44
N ARG A 330 18.99 12.96 20.30
CA ARG A 330 18.88 11.81 19.36
C ARG A 330 19.12 12.23 17.91
N ARG A 331 18.66 13.43 17.54
CA ARG A 331 18.83 13.97 16.18
C ARG A 331 20.29 14.28 15.87
N ASN A 332 21.00 14.89 16.82
CA ASN A 332 22.44 15.16 16.67
C ASN A 332 23.25 13.86 16.57
N ARG A 333 22.90 12.82 17.34
CA ARG A 333 23.54 11.50 17.21
C ARG A 333 23.36 10.90 15.82
N TYR A 334 22.15 10.96 15.26
CA TYR A 334 21.91 10.51 13.90
C TYR A 334 22.72 11.32 12.88
N ASP A 335 22.72 12.65 13.00
CA ASP A 335 23.45 13.55 12.10
C ASP A 335 24.97 13.30 12.11
N LEU A 336 25.56 13.07 13.29
CA LEU A 336 26.96 12.66 13.44
C LEU A 336 27.26 11.32 12.76
N VAL A 337 26.40 10.32 12.92
CA VAL A 337 26.58 9.02 12.26
C VAL A 337 26.57 9.20 10.74
N VAL A 338 25.61 9.97 10.20
CA VAL A 338 25.53 10.21 8.76
C VAL A 338 26.73 11.03 8.25
N THR A 339 27.24 12.03 9.00
CA THR A 339 28.47 12.75 8.60
C THR A 339 29.70 11.86 8.64
N LEU A 340 29.85 10.98 9.62
CA LEU A 340 30.96 10.04 9.67
C LEU A 340 30.94 9.07 8.48
N ILE A 341 29.77 8.49 8.17
CA ILE A 341 29.61 7.62 6.98
C ILE A 341 29.90 8.41 5.70
N GLY A 342 29.46 9.67 5.62
CA GLY A 342 29.77 10.54 4.50
C GLY A 342 31.26 10.85 4.34
N CYS A 343 32.00 11.08 5.44
CA CYS A 343 33.46 11.22 5.39
C CYS A 343 34.14 9.96 4.87
N ILE A 344 33.69 8.78 5.34
CA ILE A 344 34.21 7.50 4.87
C ILE A 344 33.94 7.35 3.36
N TRP A 345 32.74 7.74 2.90
CA TRP A 345 32.43 7.73 1.48
C TRP A 345 33.34 8.66 0.68
N VAL A 346 33.52 9.91 1.11
CA VAL A 346 34.42 10.87 0.43
C VAL A 346 35.84 10.31 0.34
N LEU A 347 36.37 9.74 1.44
CA LEU A 347 37.69 9.09 1.44
C LEU A 347 37.76 7.93 0.45
N VAL A 348 36.78 7.03 0.49
CA VAL A 348 36.70 5.87 -0.42
C VAL A 348 36.57 6.32 -1.87
N HIS A 349 35.78 7.35 -2.17
CA HIS A 349 35.52 7.83 -3.51
C HIS A 349 36.75 8.44 -4.17
N PHE A 350 37.54 9.22 -3.43
CA PHE A 350 38.76 9.84 -3.96
C PHE A 350 40.00 8.92 -3.92
N VAL A 351 40.04 7.92 -3.02
CA VAL A 351 41.16 6.97 -2.94
C VAL A 351 40.97 5.77 -3.86
N LEU A 352 39.74 5.28 -3.98
CA LEU A 352 39.37 4.15 -4.84
C LEU A 352 38.56 4.67 -6.03
N THR A 353 39.21 5.50 -6.85
CA THR A 353 38.70 5.92 -8.17
C THR A 353 38.38 4.67 -8.98
N ASP A 354 37.13 4.56 -9.46
CA ASP A 354 36.61 3.55 -10.41
C ASP A 354 35.79 2.36 -9.87
N ASN A 355 35.36 2.37 -8.60
CA ASN A 355 34.44 1.34 -8.10
C ASN A 355 32.97 1.78 -8.17
N SER A 356 32.14 1.05 -8.92
CA SER A 356 30.67 1.22 -8.95
C SER A 356 30.04 1.22 -7.56
N TRP A 357 30.61 0.45 -6.64
CA TRP A 357 30.22 0.39 -5.23
C TRP A 357 30.33 1.75 -4.51
N SER A 358 31.32 2.57 -4.86
CA SER A 358 31.51 3.91 -4.28
C SER A 358 30.35 4.85 -4.60
N ASN A 359 29.84 4.79 -5.84
CA ASN A 359 28.69 5.59 -6.27
C ASN A 359 27.41 5.13 -5.54
N SER A 360 27.20 3.82 -5.39
CA SER A 360 26.09 3.29 -4.59
C SER A 360 26.20 3.65 -3.11
N PHE A 361 27.40 3.67 -2.55
CA PHE A 361 27.63 4.08 -1.17
C PHE A 361 27.32 5.58 -0.97
N GLY A 362 27.75 6.44 -1.89
CA GLY A 362 27.42 7.87 -1.90
C GLY A 362 25.92 8.12 -2.02
N PHE A 363 25.24 7.38 -2.90
CA PHE A 363 23.79 7.41 -3.05
C PHE A 363 23.08 7.14 -1.71
N ILE A 364 23.50 6.10 -0.98
CA ILE A 364 22.95 5.79 0.35
C ILE A 364 23.22 6.92 1.36
N VAL A 365 24.42 7.51 1.36
CA VAL A 365 24.76 8.64 2.25
C VAL A 365 23.86 9.83 2.01
N VAL A 366 23.61 10.19 0.75
CA VAL A 366 22.73 11.32 0.41
C VAL A 366 21.28 11.03 0.83
N ILE A 367 20.80 9.80 0.67
CA ILE A 367 19.47 9.39 1.17
C ILE A 367 19.39 9.47 2.70
N LEU A 368 20.38 8.92 3.41
CA LEU A 368 20.41 8.99 4.87
C LEU A 368 20.44 10.44 5.37
N ARG A 369 21.13 11.32 4.63
CA ARG A 369 21.14 12.76 4.90
C ARG A 369 19.78 13.41 4.65
N PHE A 370 19.05 13.04 3.60
CA PHE A 370 17.70 13.56 3.38
C PHE A 370 16.79 13.30 4.59
N PHE A 371 16.89 12.11 5.21
CA PHE A 371 16.16 11.75 6.43
C PHE A 371 16.63 12.50 7.71
N THR A 372 17.64 13.37 7.65
CA THR A 372 18.07 14.21 8.79
C THR A 372 17.29 15.52 8.94
N ILE A 373 16.54 15.95 7.91
CA ILE A 373 15.59 17.08 7.95
C ILE A 373 14.43 16.74 8.88
#